data_AF-A0A0D8L7Z0-F1
#
_entry.id   AF-A0A0D8L7Z0-F1
#
_cell.length_a   1.000
_cell.length_b   1.000
_cell.length_c   1.000
_cell.angle_alpha   90.00
_cell.angle_beta   90.00
_cell.angle_gamma   90.00
#
_symmetry.space_group_name_H-M   'P 1'
#
loop_
_entity.id
_entity.type
_entity.pdbx_description
1 polymer ?
#
loop_
_entity_poly.entity_id
_entity_poly.type
_entity_poly.pdbx_seq_one_letter_code
_entity_poly.pdbx_strand_id
1 'polypeptide(L)'
;METSDFYAVLGHRIQSRRKELGIVTVKLAQKLNISQQQFNRYERGVSKISLHHLIELSELLDAPVEWFLSGRAEASEHPHEPHIQMRSNQFRAETVLLNGKQFI
;
A
#
# COMPACT_ATOMS: atom_id res chain seq x y z
N MET A 1 19.71 11.64 -10.36
CA MET A 1 18.87 11.48 -9.16
C MET A 1 19.75 10.85 -8.11
N GLU A 2 20.12 11.61 -7.09
CA GLU A 2 20.97 11.07 -6.02
C GLU A 2 20.21 9.96 -5.29
N THR A 3 20.89 8.86 -4.95
CA THR A 3 20.24 7.74 -4.23
C THR A 3 19.56 8.18 -2.93
N SER A 4 20.00 9.32 -2.36
CA SER A 4 19.40 9.97 -1.21
C SER A 4 17.94 10.41 -1.44
N ASP A 5 17.59 10.93 -2.63
CA ASP A 5 16.24 11.44 -2.92
C ASP A 5 15.21 10.30 -2.92
N PHE A 6 15.63 9.12 -3.41
CA PHE A 6 14.79 7.92 -3.42
C PHE A 6 14.40 7.49 -2.00
N TYR A 7 15.38 7.36 -1.09
CA TYR A 7 15.09 6.91 0.28
C TYR A 7 14.30 7.95 1.07
N ALA A 8 14.46 9.25 0.79
CA ALA A 8 13.63 10.30 1.38
C ALA A 8 12.14 10.15 1.00
N VAL A 9 11.84 9.95 -0.28
CA VAL A 9 10.46 9.75 -0.76
C VAL A 9 9.87 8.45 -0.21
N LEU A 10 10.66 7.37 -0.21
CA LEU A 10 10.26 6.08 0.35
C LEU A 10 9.93 6.18 1.85
N GLY A 11 10.81 6.81 2.62
CA GLY A 11 10.61 7.04 4.06
C GLY A 11 9.35 7.85 4.34
N HIS A 12 9.09 8.90 3.55
CA HIS A 12 7.88 9.70 3.67
C HIS A 12 6.60 8.88 3.42
N ARG A 13 6.60 7.98 2.43
CA ARG A 13 5.46 7.08 2.15
C ARG A 13 5.21 6.11 3.29
N ILE A 14 6.27 5.47 3.81
CA ILE A 14 6.19 4.59 4.99
C ILE A 14 5.58 5.33 6.17
N GLN A 15 6.07 6.55 6.46
CA GLN A 15 5.56 7.36 7.55
C GLN A 15 4.09 7.74 7.36
N SER A 16 3.72 8.18 6.16
CA SER A 16 2.36 8.62 5.86
C SER A 16 1.37 7.48 6.04
N ARG A 17 1.66 6.32 5.43
CA ARG A 17 0.80 5.14 5.55
C ARG A 17 0.69 4.64 7.00
N ARG A 18 1.80 4.62 7.74
CA ARG A 18 1.79 4.27 9.17
C ARG A 18 0.87 5.20 9.96
N LYS A 19 0.92 6.51 9.71
CA LYS A 19 0.08 7.51 10.39
C LYS A 19 -1.40 7.34 10.04
N GLU A 20 -1.73 7.08 8.77
CA GLU A 20 -3.10 6.78 8.34
C GLU A 20 -3.70 5.60 9.09
N LEU A 21 -2.90 4.55 9.33
CA LEU A 21 -3.31 3.37 10.09
C LEU A 21 -3.27 3.56 11.63
N GLY A 22 -2.85 4.73 12.12
CA GLY A 22 -2.72 5.00 13.55
C GLY A 22 -1.66 4.14 14.26
N ILE A 23 -0.68 3.61 13.52
CA ILE A 23 0.34 2.72 14.08
C ILE A 23 1.51 3.54 14.66
N VAL A 24 1.97 3.23 15.87
CA VAL A 24 3.16 3.87 16.45
C VAL A 24 4.45 3.21 15.95
N THR A 25 5.55 3.98 15.82
CA THR A 25 6.82 3.47 15.27
C THR A 25 7.41 2.31 16.06
N VAL A 26 7.27 2.31 17.40
CA VAL A 26 7.76 1.21 18.24
C VAL A 26 7.12 -0.14 17.87
N LYS A 27 5.85 -0.14 17.46
CA LYS A 27 5.14 -1.38 17.09
C LYS A 27 5.70 -1.98 15.80
N LEU A 28 5.97 -1.17 14.78
CA LEU A 28 6.58 -1.67 13.54
C LEU A 28 8.04 -2.06 13.76
N ALA A 29 8.81 -1.27 14.52
CA ALA A 29 10.19 -1.63 14.85
C ALA A 29 10.30 -3.00 15.52
N GLN A 30 9.39 -3.30 16.47
CA GLN A 30 9.30 -4.63 17.09
C GLN A 30 8.95 -5.73 16.09
N LYS A 31 8.00 -5.48 15.17
CA LYS A 31 7.61 -6.46 14.14
C LYS A 31 8.73 -6.76 13.15
N LEU A 32 9.51 -5.76 12.77
CA LEU A 32 10.68 -5.89 11.89
C LEU A 32 11.95 -6.36 12.65
N ASN A 33 11.86 -6.62 13.96
CA ASN A 33 13.02 -6.97 14.79
C ASN A 33 14.20 -5.97 14.69
N ILE A 34 13.90 -4.67 14.67
CA ILE A 34 14.88 -3.58 14.65
C ILE A 34 14.63 -2.57 15.77
N SER A 35 15.60 -1.72 16.04
CA SER A 35 15.43 -0.64 17.02
C SER A 35 14.47 0.44 16.51
N GLN A 36 13.74 1.10 17.43
CA GLN A 36 12.88 2.24 17.09
C GLN A 36 13.68 3.37 16.41
N GLN A 37 14.92 3.58 16.83
CA GLN A 37 15.81 4.57 16.20
C GLN A 37 16.10 4.22 14.73
N GLN A 38 16.31 2.94 14.41
CA GLN A 38 16.50 2.49 13.04
C GLN A 38 15.23 2.69 12.22
N PHE A 39 14.06 2.35 12.77
CA PHE A 39 12.79 2.60 12.09
C PHE A 39 12.58 4.09 11.80
N ASN A 40 12.85 4.96 12.78
CA ASN A 40 12.81 6.41 12.59
C ASN A 40 13.83 6.92 11.54
N ARG A 41 14.94 6.20 11.32
CA ARG A 41 15.88 6.52 10.22
C ARG A 41 15.33 6.11 8.86
N TYR A 42 14.59 5.00 8.77
CA TYR A 42 13.86 4.63 7.55
C TYR A 42 12.83 5.68 7.18
N GLU A 43 12.00 6.13 8.12
CA GLU A 43 11.00 7.16 7.84
C GLU A 43 11.60 8.49 7.36
N ARG A 44 12.80 8.84 7.83
CA ARG A 44 13.52 10.05 7.42
C ARG A 44 14.33 9.86 6.13
N GLY A 45 14.41 8.65 5.59
CA GLY A 45 15.21 8.33 4.40
C GLY A 45 16.73 8.41 4.60
N VAL A 46 17.22 8.58 5.84
CA VAL A 46 18.66 8.69 6.15
C VAL A 46 19.35 7.33 6.26
N SER A 47 18.59 6.24 6.22
CA SER A 47 19.12 4.87 6.19
C SER A 47 18.45 4.08 5.08
N LYS A 48 19.26 3.30 4.35
CA LYS A 48 18.76 2.39 3.33
C LYS A 48 17.94 1.29 3.98
N ILE A 49 16.75 1.07 3.46
CA ILE A 49 15.90 -0.07 3.85
C ILE A 49 16.24 -1.27 2.97
N SER A 50 16.31 -2.46 3.56
CA SER A 50 16.51 -3.69 2.80
C SER A 50 15.21 -4.07 2.07
N LEU A 51 15.34 -4.82 0.97
CA LEU A 51 14.16 -5.35 0.26
C LEU A 51 13.32 -6.26 1.17
N HIS A 52 13.96 -7.06 2.03
CA HIS A 52 13.28 -7.90 3.01
C HIS A 52 12.35 -7.10 3.93
N HIS A 53 12.85 -6.05 4.58
CA HIS A 53 12.04 -5.18 5.44
C HIS A 53 10.96 -4.43 4.67
N LEU A 54 11.22 -4.08 3.40
CA LEU A 54 10.22 -3.41 2.55
C LEU A 54 9.05 -4.35 2.23
N ILE A 55 9.32 -5.64 1.99
CA ILE A 55 8.30 -6.67 1.80
C ILE A 55 7.50 -6.86 3.10
N GLU A 56 8.17 -6.99 4.26
CA GLU A 56 7.47 -7.09 5.54
C GLU A 56 6.57 -5.86 5.82
N LEU A 57 7.06 -4.66 5.47
CA LEU A 57 6.25 -3.44 5.60
C LEU A 57 5.05 -3.44 4.67
N SER A 58 5.13 -4.07 3.51
CA SER A 58 3.98 -4.16 2.59
C SER A 58 2.79 -4.88 3.22
N GLU A 59 3.06 -5.93 3.99
CA GLU A 59 2.06 -6.67 4.75
C GLU A 59 1.60 -5.89 5.99
N LEU A 60 2.54 -5.33 6.75
CA LEU A 60 2.25 -4.63 8.01
C LEU A 60 1.50 -3.30 7.83
N LEU A 61 1.72 -2.63 6.69
CA LEU A 61 1.12 -1.34 6.37
C LEU A 61 -0.01 -1.44 5.37
N ASP A 62 -0.42 -2.64 4.99
CA ASP A 62 -1.48 -2.84 4.00
C ASP A 62 -1.25 -1.88 2.82
N ALA A 63 -0.10 -2.03 2.15
CA ALA A 63 0.21 -1.35 0.89
C ALA A 63 1.19 -2.19 0.05
N PRO A 64 0.99 -2.33 -1.27
CA PRO A 64 1.90 -3.11 -2.11
C PRO A 64 3.29 -2.49 -2.19
N VAL A 65 4.33 -3.30 -2.41
CA VAL A 65 5.73 -2.84 -2.52
C VAL A 65 5.88 -1.77 -3.61
N GLU A 66 5.18 -1.94 -4.72
CA GLU A 66 5.14 -1.02 -5.85
C GLU A 66 4.62 0.37 -5.44
N TRP A 67 3.67 0.44 -4.52
CA TRP A 67 3.16 1.71 -4.00
C TRP A 67 4.23 2.49 -3.23
N PHE A 68 5.12 1.79 -2.52
CA PHE A 68 6.26 2.44 -1.86
C PHE A 68 7.32 2.92 -2.86
N LEU A 69 7.53 2.16 -3.94
CA LEU A 69 8.56 2.41 -4.96
C LEU A 69 8.15 3.43 -6.04
N SER A 70 6.85 3.64 -6.25
CA SER A 70 6.32 4.39 -7.40
C SER A 70 6.77 5.85 -7.44
N GLY A 71 7.24 6.43 -6.32
CA GLY A 71 8.01 7.68 -6.29
C GLY A 71 7.29 8.93 -6.81
N ARG A 72 6.10 8.80 -7.38
CA ARG A 72 5.29 9.86 -7.97
C ARG A 72 3.94 9.85 -7.29
N ALA A 73 3.48 11.04 -6.91
CA ALA A 73 2.17 11.27 -6.33
C ALA A 73 1.04 11.06 -7.36
N GLU A 74 1.13 10.02 -8.19
CA GLU A 74 -0.03 9.58 -8.95
C GLU A 74 -0.88 8.77 -7.99
N ALA A 75 -1.96 9.39 -7.55
CA ALA A 75 -2.97 8.82 -6.70
C ALA A 75 -3.60 7.61 -7.40
N SER A 76 -3.01 6.43 -7.24
CA SER A 76 -3.82 5.21 -7.22
C SER A 76 -4.57 5.24 -5.90
N GLU A 77 -5.77 5.80 -5.92
CA GLU A 77 -6.74 5.70 -4.84
C GLU A 77 -6.92 4.21 -4.52
N HIS A 78 -6.79 3.86 -3.24
CA HIS A 78 -6.98 2.52 -2.63
C HIS A 78 -5.76 1.56 -2.64
N PRO A 79 -4.98 1.51 -1.53
CA PRO A 79 -3.84 0.60 -1.39
C PRO A 79 -4.17 -0.90 -1.35
N HIS A 80 -5.40 -1.34 -1.09
CA HIS A 80 -5.77 -2.76 -1.18
C HIS A 80 -7.27 -2.90 -1.49
N GLU A 81 -7.60 -3.18 -2.75
CA GLU A 81 -8.70 -4.12 -2.97
C GLU A 81 -8.08 -5.53 -2.90
N PRO A 82 -8.58 -6.43 -2.04
CA PRO A 82 -8.15 -7.81 -2.05
C PRO A 82 -8.54 -8.43 -3.40
N HIS A 83 -7.57 -8.53 -4.30
CA HIS A 83 -7.67 -9.29 -5.52
C HIS A 83 -7.71 -10.80 -5.16
N ILE A 84 -8.88 -11.30 -4.79
CA ILE A 84 -9.17 -12.73 -4.86
C ILE A 84 -9.43 -13.02 -6.35
N GLN A 85 -8.46 -13.62 -7.04
CA GLN A 85 -8.72 -14.21 -8.35
C GLN A 85 -9.69 -15.40 -8.16
N MET A 86 -11.00 -15.12 -8.14
CA MET A 86 -12.01 -16.17 -8.29
C MET A 86 -11.90 -16.72 -9.71
N ARG A 87 -11.11 -17.78 -9.88
CA ARG A 87 -11.32 -18.75 -10.95
C ARG A 87 -12.60 -19.52 -10.62
N SER A 88 -13.73 -19.13 -11.19
CA SER A 88 -14.85 -20.07 -11.41
C SER A 88 -15.77 -19.55 -12.52
N ASN A 89 -16.04 -20.46 -13.44
CA ASN A 89 -16.90 -20.34 -14.61
C ASN A 89 -18.29 -19.72 -14.33
N GLN A 90 -18.79 -19.01 -15.36
CA GLN A 90 -20.18 -19.05 -15.85
C GLN A 90 -21.28 -18.43 -14.98
N PHE A 91 -21.68 -17.19 -15.28
CA PHE A 91 -23.08 -16.79 -15.21
C PHE A 91 -23.51 -16.08 -16.50
N ARG A 92 -24.54 -16.67 -17.11
CA ARG A 92 -25.15 -16.27 -18.38
C ARG A 92 -25.87 -14.93 -18.20
N ALA A 93 -25.80 -14.10 -19.23
CA ALA A 93 -26.58 -12.88 -19.35
C ALA A 93 -28.08 -13.19 -19.40
N GLU A 94 -28.87 -12.58 -18.51
CA GLU A 94 -30.29 -12.29 -18.76
C GLU A 94 -30.61 -10.88 -18.25
N THR A 95 -31.10 -10.08 -19.19
CA THR A 95 -31.48 -8.68 -19.09
C THR A 95 -32.58 -8.48 -18.04
N VAL A 96 -32.32 -7.68 -17.00
CA VAL A 96 -33.42 -7.11 -16.20
C VAL A 96 -34.05 -5.98 -17.01
N LEU A 97 -35.18 -6.27 -17.64
CA LEU A 97 -36.05 -5.24 -18.23
C LEU A 97 -36.64 -4.38 -17.11
N LEU A 98 -36.14 -3.15 -16.95
CA LEU A 98 -36.80 -2.11 -16.17
C LEU A 98 -37.26 -1.01 -17.12
N ASN A 99 -38.55 -1.04 -17.48
CA ASN A 99 -39.48 0.08 -17.29
C ASN A 99 -40.75 -0.13 -18.10
N GLY A 100 -41.83 -0.42 -17.40
CA GLY A 100 -43.18 -0.46 -17.95
C GLY A 100 -43.65 0.89 -18.46
N LYS A 101 -43.57 1.09 -19.77
CA LYS A 101 -44.47 1.99 -20.48
C LYS A 101 -45.05 1.29 -21.70
N GLN A 102 -46.34 1.00 -21.59
CA GLN A 102 -47.20 0.63 -22.70
C GLN A 102 -47.53 1.90 -23.50
N PHE A 103 -47.34 1.84 -24.81
CA PHE A 103 -47.99 2.74 -25.75
C PHE A 103 -48.74 1.88 -26.76
N ILE A 104 -50.06 2.09 -26.76
CA ILE A 104 -51.12 1.75 -27.74
C ILE A 104 -50.81 0.71 -28.81
#